data_AF-A0A954JV06-F1
#
_entry.id   AF-A0A954JV06-F1
#
_cell.length_a   1.000
_cell.length_b   1.000
_cell.length_c   1.000
_cell.angle_alpha   90.00
_cell.angle_beta   90.00
_cell.angle_gamma   90.00
#
_symmetry.space_group_name_H-M   'P 1'
#
loop_
_entity.id
_entity.type
_entity.pdbx_description
1 polymer ?
#
loop_
_entity_poly.entity_id
_entity_poly.type
_entity_poly.pdbx_seq_one_letter_code
_entity_poly.pdbx_strand_id
1 'polypeptide(L)'
;LIAVFAVPVCAESTLHEQIDAALSSGNPQYEKQVATPADDATFLRRITLDLTGTIPSAEKVRAFVADSSADKRVQEIDRLLASPEYARRMQYVFDTMLMERHPDKHVPAKDWRNYLRQAFLDNRHWDDLVQEMLTVDGTDEKTRPAAKFLLDRELKAEQVTRDLAQRFNSLFGETLILPESRVLDTSAKVPGIDGEKMSKSYKNVIEIFEDPKKQRKKVMSIKTDSAALEDPKDPETCAVYALYRLFASEEQQAELAQRYRAGGMGYGEAKQAVQDAALEYFGPARERREQLAADTDTLNDILAEGARKAREKGKQVLDRVQTACGLGSKHLAK
;
A
#
# COMPACT_ATOMS: atom_id res chain seq x y z
N LEU A 1 34.31 15.70 -46.01
CA LEU A 1 32.97 15.76 -46.63
C LEU A 1 32.13 14.61 -46.09
N ILE A 2 31.57 14.78 -44.88
CA ILE A 2 30.44 13.99 -44.39
C ILE A 2 29.50 15.03 -43.79
N ALA A 3 28.47 15.39 -44.56
CA ALA A 3 27.43 16.30 -44.13
C ALA A 3 26.50 15.53 -43.19
N VAL A 4 26.41 15.97 -41.94
CA VAL A 4 25.34 15.57 -41.03
C VAL A 4 24.09 16.31 -41.49
N PHE A 5 23.20 15.61 -42.18
CA PHE A 5 21.84 16.10 -42.41
C PHE A 5 21.13 16.13 -41.06
N ALA A 6 20.99 17.32 -40.49
CA ALA A 6 19.98 17.58 -39.48
C ALA A 6 18.63 17.34 -40.14
N VAL A 7 18.01 16.20 -39.84
CA VAL A 7 16.60 15.98 -40.13
C VAL A 7 15.84 17.03 -39.33
N PRO A 8 14.99 17.86 -39.95
CA PRO A 8 14.16 18.76 -39.18
C PRO A 8 13.25 17.88 -38.32
N VAL A 9 13.30 18.07 -37.00
CA VAL A 9 12.23 17.62 -36.12
C VAL A 9 10.99 18.36 -36.63
N CYS A 10 10.18 17.70 -37.47
CA CYS A 10 8.83 18.16 -37.75
C CYS A 10 8.16 18.32 -36.39
N ALA A 11 7.64 19.52 -36.09
CA ALA A 11 6.88 19.75 -34.88
C ALA A 11 5.83 18.64 -34.76
N GLU A 12 5.93 17.83 -33.71
CA GLU A 12 4.91 16.86 -33.36
C GLU A 12 3.58 17.63 -33.24
N SER A 13 2.47 17.04 -33.70
CA SER A 13 1.15 17.62 -33.50
C SER A 13 0.95 17.91 -32.02
N THR A 14 0.27 19.00 -31.71
CA THR A 14 0.02 19.37 -30.31
C THR A 14 -0.82 18.29 -29.62
N LEU A 15 -0.71 18.15 -28.29
CA LEU A 15 -1.40 17.10 -27.55
C LEU A 15 -2.93 17.10 -27.77
N HIS A 16 -3.55 18.28 -27.90
CA HIS A 16 -4.99 18.35 -28.14
C HIS A 16 -5.36 17.87 -29.55
N GLU A 17 -4.56 18.16 -30.57
CA GLU A 17 -4.76 17.61 -31.93
C GLU A 17 -4.60 16.08 -31.93
N GLN A 18 -3.65 15.55 -31.15
CA GLN A 18 -3.50 14.10 -30.98
C GLN A 18 -4.73 13.49 -30.30
N ILE A 19 -5.27 14.14 -29.26
CA ILE A 19 -6.49 13.69 -28.57
C ILE A 19 -7.69 13.73 -29.52
N ASP A 20 -7.90 14.82 -30.24
CA ASP A 20 -9.04 14.98 -31.16
C ASP A 20 -8.97 13.95 -32.31
N ALA A 21 -7.77 13.67 -32.82
CA ALA A 21 -7.56 12.61 -33.81
C ALA A 21 -7.92 11.23 -33.23
N ALA A 22 -7.49 10.92 -32.00
CA ALA A 22 -7.79 9.65 -31.33
C ALA A 22 -9.29 9.50 -31.01
N LEU A 23 -9.98 10.59 -30.64
CA LEU A 23 -11.43 10.57 -30.41
C LEU A 23 -12.20 10.32 -31.72
N SER A 24 -11.77 10.97 -32.80
CA SER A 24 -12.36 10.80 -34.13
C SER A 24 -12.14 9.40 -34.67
N SER A 25 -10.96 8.80 -34.47
CA SER A 25 -10.66 7.42 -34.88
C SER A 25 -11.40 6.38 -34.02
N GLY A 26 -11.60 6.67 -32.73
CA GLY A 26 -12.28 5.79 -31.78
C GLY A 26 -13.80 5.75 -31.91
N ASN A 27 -14.42 6.81 -32.45
CA ASN A 27 -15.87 6.91 -32.63
C ASN A 27 -16.20 7.51 -34.01
N PRO A 28 -16.63 6.70 -35.00
CA PRO A 28 -16.99 7.19 -36.34
C PRO A 28 -18.15 8.21 -36.39
N GLN A 29 -18.88 8.37 -35.28
CA GLN A 29 -19.94 9.38 -35.15
C GLN A 29 -19.49 10.60 -34.34
N TYR A 30 -18.22 10.67 -33.90
CA TYR A 30 -17.71 11.72 -33.03
C TYR A 30 -18.05 13.11 -33.56
N GLU A 31 -17.71 13.41 -34.83
CA GLU A 31 -18.02 14.70 -35.47
C GLU A 31 -19.50 15.09 -35.42
N LYS A 32 -20.42 14.11 -35.42
CA LYS A 32 -21.87 14.36 -35.34
C LYS A 32 -22.36 14.55 -33.90
N GLN A 33 -21.55 14.17 -32.91
CA GLN A 33 -21.86 14.23 -31.48
C GLN A 33 -21.12 15.37 -30.78
N VAL A 34 -20.05 15.91 -31.38
CA VAL A 34 -19.28 17.03 -30.79
C VAL A 34 -20.16 18.27 -30.72
N ALA A 35 -20.20 18.89 -29.54
CA ALA A 35 -20.85 20.17 -29.35
C ALA A 35 -20.11 21.27 -30.12
N THR A 36 -20.85 22.23 -30.68
CA THR A 36 -20.23 23.38 -31.33
C THR A 36 -19.31 24.13 -30.35
N PRO A 37 -18.17 24.69 -30.82
CA PRO A 37 -17.28 25.47 -29.97
C PRO A 37 -18.04 26.56 -29.21
N ALA A 38 -17.77 26.67 -27.91
CA ALA A 38 -18.37 27.71 -27.09
C ALA A 38 -17.92 29.10 -27.55
N ASP A 39 -18.80 30.09 -27.47
CA ASP A 39 -18.43 31.50 -27.59
C ASP A 39 -17.44 31.90 -26.46
N ASP A 40 -16.78 33.04 -26.63
CA ASP A 40 -15.70 33.46 -25.71
C ASP A 40 -16.18 33.72 -24.29
N ALA A 41 -17.40 34.26 -24.12
CA ALA A 41 -17.96 34.52 -22.80
C ALA A 41 -18.27 33.21 -22.05
N THR A 42 -18.84 32.23 -22.76
CA THR A 42 -19.15 30.89 -22.26
C THR A 42 -17.87 30.11 -21.97
N PHE A 43 -16.89 30.17 -22.89
CA PHE A 43 -15.56 29.58 -22.70
C PHE A 43 -14.89 30.11 -21.44
N LEU A 44 -14.77 31.44 -21.31
CA LEU A 44 -14.09 32.07 -20.18
C LEU A 44 -14.76 31.71 -18.84
N ARG A 45 -16.10 31.72 -18.82
CA ARG A 45 -16.86 31.34 -17.61
C ARG A 45 -16.58 29.89 -17.21
N ARG A 46 -16.59 28.94 -18.16
CA ARG A 46 -16.36 27.51 -17.89
C ARG A 46 -14.94 27.28 -17.42
N ILE A 47 -13.94 27.76 -18.16
CA ILE A 47 -12.53 27.50 -17.81
C ILE A 47 -12.13 28.14 -16.48
N THR A 48 -12.66 29.32 -16.14
CA THR A 48 -12.38 29.95 -14.84
C THR A 48 -13.03 29.16 -13.69
N LEU A 49 -14.25 28.65 -13.87
CA LEU A 49 -14.92 27.79 -12.88
C LEU A 49 -14.19 26.45 -12.70
N ASP A 50 -13.75 25.84 -13.79
CA ASP A 50 -13.07 24.54 -13.76
C ASP A 50 -11.70 24.66 -13.08
N LEU A 51 -10.87 25.63 -13.52
CA LEU A 51 -9.50 25.79 -13.03
C LEU A 51 -9.41 26.48 -11.67
N THR A 52 -10.25 27.49 -11.40
CA THR A 52 -10.11 28.30 -10.17
C THR A 52 -11.30 28.22 -9.22
N GLY A 53 -12.42 27.61 -9.65
CA GLY A 53 -13.65 27.50 -8.86
C GLY A 53 -14.41 28.82 -8.71
N THR A 54 -14.04 29.87 -9.43
CA THR A 54 -14.68 31.20 -9.33
C THR A 54 -15.11 31.72 -10.68
N ILE A 55 -16.13 32.57 -10.72
CA ILE A 55 -16.55 33.24 -11.97
C ILE A 55 -15.66 34.45 -12.25
N PRO A 56 -15.36 34.77 -13.52
CA PRO A 56 -14.60 35.97 -13.87
C PRO A 56 -15.40 37.24 -13.56
N SER A 57 -14.70 38.34 -13.27
CA SER A 57 -15.35 39.64 -13.12
C SER A 57 -15.92 40.13 -14.45
N ALA A 58 -16.96 40.97 -14.41
CA ALA A 58 -17.55 41.54 -15.62
C ALA A 58 -16.55 42.32 -16.48
N GLU A 59 -15.55 42.94 -15.84
CA GLU A 59 -14.45 43.62 -16.52
C GLU A 59 -13.56 42.65 -17.29
N LYS A 60 -13.13 41.54 -16.66
CA LYS A 60 -12.33 40.49 -17.32
C LYS A 60 -13.08 39.88 -18.50
N VAL A 61 -14.39 39.64 -18.37
CA VAL A 61 -15.21 39.13 -19.47
C VAL A 61 -15.21 40.10 -20.65
N ARG A 62 -15.45 41.40 -20.41
CA ARG A 62 -15.43 42.41 -21.48
C ARG A 62 -14.08 42.51 -22.16
N ALA A 63 -13.00 42.51 -21.39
CA ALA A 63 -11.64 42.56 -21.94
C ALA A 63 -11.34 41.33 -22.82
N PHE A 64 -11.67 40.13 -22.35
CA PHE A 64 -11.42 38.89 -23.08
C PHE A 64 -12.24 38.75 -24.37
N VAL A 65 -13.50 39.20 -24.35
CA VAL A 65 -14.35 39.21 -25.54
C VAL A 65 -13.87 40.25 -26.57
N ALA A 66 -13.34 41.39 -26.10
CA ALA A 66 -12.81 42.43 -26.98
C ALA A 66 -11.44 42.09 -27.60
N ASP A 67 -10.67 41.19 -26.98
CA ASP A 67 -9.39 40.72 -27.50
C ASP A 67 -9.59 39.89 -28.77
N SER A 68 -8.89 40.25 -29.85
CA SER A 68 -8.94 39.57 -31.15
C SER A 68 -7.76 38.63 -31.40
N SER A 69 -6.87 38.44 -30.42
CA SER A 69 -5.70 37.57 -30.53
C SER A 69 -6.13 36.11 -30.73
N ALA A 70 -5.51 35.43 -31.70
CA ALA A 70 -5.86 34.06 -32.08
C ALA A 70 -5.59 33.04 -30.95
N ASP A 71 -4.63 33.35 -30.07
CA ASP A 71 -4.16 32.50 -28.98
C ASP A 71 -4.68 32.93 -27.59
N LYS A 72 -5.57 33.92 -27.50
CA LYS A 72 -6.09 34.45 -26.22
C LYS A 72 -6.63 33.38 -25.28
N ARG A 73 -7.24 32.31 -25.82
CA ARG A 73 -7.75 31.18 -25.03
C ARG A 73 -6.63 30.38 -24.37
N VAL A 74 -5.54 30.13 -25.08
CA VAL A 74 -4.36 29.42 -24.57
C VAL A 74 -3.67 30.27 -23.50
N GLN A 75 -3.44 31.55 -23.81
CA GLN A 75 -2.85 32.49 -22.84
C GLN A 75 -3.67 32.58 -21.55
N GLU A 76 -5.00 32.61 -21.64
CA GLU A 76 -5.86 32.64 -20.47
C GLU A 76 -5.81 31.33 -19.67
N ILE A 77 -5.75 30.17 -20.34
CA ILE A 77 -5.56 28.86 -19.68
C ILE A 77 -4.24 28.87 -18.89
N ASP A 78 -3.14 29.25 -19.52
CA ASP A 78 -1.81 29.28 -18.88
C ASP A 78 -1.80 30.26 -17.71
N ARG A 79 -2.43 31.43 -17.87
CA ARG A 79 -2.58 32.43 -16.81
C ARG A 79 -3.37 31.88 -15.62
N LEU A 80 -4.43 31.12 -15.86
CA LEU A 80 -5.23 30.50 -14.82
C LEU A 80 -4.47 29.36 -14.13
N LEU A 81 -3.79 28.49 -14.87
CA LEU A 81 -2.98 27.40 -14.31
C LEU A 81 -1.84 27.91 -13.43
N ALA A 82 -1.17 29.00 -13.84
CA ALA A 82 -0.12 29.64 -13.06
C ALA A 82 -0.63 30.46 -11.85
N SER A 83 -1.96 30.55 -11.67
CA SER A 83 -2.54 31.42 -10.63
C SER A 83 -2.57 30.75 -9.24
N PRO A 84 -2.40 31.53 -8.15
CA PRO A 84 -2.62 31.03 -6.80
C PRO A 84 -4.04 30.48 -6.58
N GLU A 85 -5.03 30.98 -7.33
CA GLU A 85 -6.41 30.49 -7.26
C GLU A 85 -6.55 29.06 -7.78
N TYR A 86 -5.79 28.67 -8.80
CA TYR A 86 -5.72 27.28 -9.26
C TYR A 86 -5.15 26.36 -8.19
N ALA A 87 -4.02 26.73 -7.57
CA ALA A 87 -3.43 25.95 -6.49
C ALA A 87 -4.39 25.80 -5.30
N ARG A 88 -5.13 26.86 -4.95
CA ARG A 88 -6.20 26.80 -3.95
C ARG A 88 -7.32 25.85 -4.38
N ARG A 89 -7.79 25.91 -5.62
CA ARG A 89 -8.84 25.02 -6.15
C ARG A 89 -8.41 23.56 -6.07
N MET A 90 -7.21 23.25 -6.55
CA MET A 90 -6.66 21.90 -6.52
C MET A 90 -6.47 21.37 -5.11
N GLN A 91 -6.00 22.20 -4.18
CA GLN A 91 -5.98 21.87 -2.76
C GLN A 91 -7.35 21.43 -2.25
N TYR A 92 -8.42 22.15 -2.57
CA TYR A 92 -9.77 21.76 -2.12
C TYR A 92 -10.24 20.45 -2.74
N VAL A 93 -9.98 20.25 -4.04
CA VAL A 93 -10.33 19.01 -4.74
C VAL A 93 -9.61 17.82 -4.10
N PHE A 94 -8.30 17.93 -3.87
CA PHE A 94 -7.49 16.85 -3.29
C PHE A 94 -7.80 16.59 -1.83
N ASP A 95 -8.00 17.64 -1.03
CA ASP A 95 -8.44 17.50 0.37
C ASP A 95 -9.76 16.74 0.46
N THR A 96 -10.75 17.14 -0.33
CA THR A 96 -12.07 16.47 -0.36
C THR A 96 -11.95 15.04 -0.87
N MET A 97 -11.16 14.82 -1.92
CA MET A 97 -10.99 13.50 -2.54
C MET A 97 -10.27 12.50 -1.64
N LEU A 98 -9.24 12.93 -0.92
CA LEU A 98 -8.34 12.06 -0.16
C LEU A 98 -8.74 11.92 1.32
N MET A 99 -9.30 12.96 1.92
CA MET A 99 -9.61 12.99 3.35
C MET A 99 -11.10 12.84 3.66
N GLU A 100 -11.99 13.08 2.70
CA GLU A 100 -13.45 12.93 2.84
C GLU A 100 -14.01 13.48 4.17
N ARG A 101 -14.41 12.60 5.10
CA ARG A 101 -14.93 12.95 6.45
C ARG A 101 -14.03 12.46 7.58
N HIS A 102 -12.74 12.23 7.32
CA HIS A 102 -11.81 11.82 8.37
C HIS A 102 -11.63 12.93 9.42
N PRO A 103 -11.62 12.58 10.72
CA PRO A 103 -11.43 13.54 11.78
C PRO A 103 -9.97 14.00 11.87
N ASP A 104 -9.75 15.24 12.29
CA ASP A 104 -8.41 15.77 12.58
C ASP A 104 -7.85 15.17 13.88
N LYS A 105 -7.18 14.01 13.78
CA LYS A 105 -6.58 13.32 14.92
C LYS A 105 -5.10 13.65 15.12
N HIS A 106 -4.29 13.46 14.08
CA HIS A 106 -2.82 13.45 14.22
C HIS A 106 -2.13 14.65 13.56
N VAL A 107 -2.74 15.19 12.51
CA VAL A 107 -2.25 16.34 11.75
C VAL A 107 -3.41 17.32 11.58
N PRO A 108 -3.28 18.60 11.99
CA PRO A 108 -4.31 19.60 11.79
C PRO A 108 -4.65 19.75 10.30
N ALA A 109 -5.95 19.86 9.95
CA ALA A 109 -6.34 20.03 8.54
C ALA A 109 -5.72 21.27 7.89
N LYS A 110 -5.42 22.32 8.67
CA LYS A 110 -4.73 23.52 8.16
C LYS A 110 -3.37 23.18 7.55
N ASP A 111 -2.59 22.31 8.21
CA ASP A 111 -1.22 22.00 7.80
C ASP A 111 -1.22 21.12 6.54
N TRP A 112 -2.13 20.14 6.50
CA TRP A 112 -2.39 19.34 5.30
C TRP A 112 -2.84 20.18 4.10
N ARG A 113 -3.80 21.09 4.31
CA ARG A 113 -4.26 21.99 3.25
C ARG A 113 -3.15 22.92 2.78
N ASN A 114 -2.30 23.40 3.69
CA ASN A 114 -1.13 24.20 3.31
C ASN A 114 -0.13 23.38 2.50
N TYR A 115 0.14 22.13 2.90
CA TYR A 115 1.00 21.21 2.15
C TYR A 115 0.48 20.99 0.72
N LEU A 116 -0.80 20.63 0.56
CA LEU A 116 -1.40 20.46 -0.77
C LEU A 116 -1.33 21.76 -1.60
N ARG A 117 -1.66 22.91 -1.00
CA ARG A 117 -1.62 24.19 -1.70
C ARG A 117 -0.21 24.52 -2.18
N GLN A 118 0.79 24.33 -1.32
CA GLN A 118 2.18 24.59 -1.66
C GLN A 118 2.64 23.66 -2.78
N ALA A 119 2.28 22.37 -2.72
CA ALA A 119 2.59 21.43 -3.79
C ALA A 119 2.05 21.85 -5.16
N PHE A 120 0.83 22.40 -5.21
CA PHE A 120 0.26 22.92 -6.45
C PHE A 120 0.86 24.25 -6.90
N LEU A 121 1.27 25.13 -5.97
CA LEU A 121 2.00 26.35 -6.32
C LEU A 121 3.36 26.04 -6.95
N ASP A 122 4.03 25.02 -6.42
CA ASP A 122 5.34 24.57 -6.89
C ASP A 122 5.26 23.65 -8.13
N ASN A 123 4.04 23.36 -8.61
CA ASN A 123 3.78 22.44 -9.71
C ASN A 123 4.51 21.09 -9.56
N ARG A 124 4.45 20.52 -8.34
CA ARG A 124 5.11 19.25 -8.02
C ARG A 124 4.54 18.10 -8.84
N HIS A 125 5.38 17.12 -9.16
CA HIS A 125 4.92 15.92 -9.84
C HIS A 125 4.00 15.09 -8.93
N TRP A 126 3.02 14.42 -9.54
CA TRP A 126 2.00 13.64 -8.82
C TRP A 126 2.57 12.42 -8.10
N ASP A 127 3.58 11.77 -8.68
CA ASP A 127 4.27 10.63 -8.11
C ASP A 127 5.02 11.01 -6.83
N ASP A 128 5.66 12.18 -6.79
CA ASP A 128 6.29 12.69 -5.56
C ASP A 128 5.27 12.84 -4.42
N LEU A 129 4.10 13.42 -4.73
CA LEU A 129 3.04 13.62 -3.73
C LEU A 129 2.48 12.29 -3.22
N VAL A 130 2.23 11.35 -4.12
CA VAL A 130 1.72 10.02 -3.77
C VAL A 130 2.76 9.26 -2.96
N GLN A 131 4.03 9.31 -3.35
CA GLN A 131 5.11 8.68 -2.62
C GLN A 131 5.22 9.25 -1.20
N GLU A 132 5.27 10.58 -1.04
CA GLU A 132 5.32 11.21 0.29
C GLU A 132 4.12 10.81 1.17
N MET A 133 2.91 10.85 0.63
CA MET A 133 1.69 10.46 1.36
C MET A 133 1.71 8.99 1.81
N LEU A 134 2.37 8.10 1.07
CA LEU A 134 2.40 6.66 1.34
C LEU A 134 3.65 6.18 2.09
N THR A 135 4.71 6.99 2.19
CA THR A 135 5.97 6.56 2.82
C THR A 135 6.34 7.32 4.11
N VAL A 136 5.83 8.53 4.31
CA VAL A 136 6.18 9.32 5.50
C VAL A 136 5.43 8.80 6.74
N ASP A 137 6.17 8.55 7.83
CA ASP A 137 5.63 8.00 9.08
C ASP A 137 5.12 9.06 10.08
N GLY A 138 5.36 10.33 9.78
CA GLY A 138 4.93 11.48 10.59
C GLY A 138 5.86 11.87 11.73
N THR A 139 7.06 11.31 11.79
CA THR A 139 8.06 11.62 12.84
C THR A 139 8.79 12.95 12.60
N ASP A 140 9.09 13.29 11.34
CA ASP A 140 9.70 14.58 10.96
C ASP A 140 8.62 15.65 10.79
N GLU A 141 8.70 16.72 11.59
CA GLU A 141 7.76 17.85 11.56
C GLU A 141 7.60 18.49 10.17
N LYS A 142 8.66 18.50 9.35
CA LYS A 142 8.62 19.14 8.01
C LYS A 142 7.77 18.37 7.02
N THR A 143 7.82 17.04 7.09
CA THR A 143 7.11 16.14 6.15
C THR A 143 5.83 15.57 6.75
N ARG A 144 5.63 15.73 8.07
CA ARG A 144 4.44 15.30 8.82
C ARG A 144 3.10 15.68 8.18
N PRO A 145 2.92 16.86 7.55
CA PRO A 145 1.67 17.15 6.86
C PRO A 145 1.28 16.08 5.83
N ALA A 146 2.23 15.57 5.04
CA ALA A 146 1.97 14.54 4.04
C ALA A 146 1.49 13.21 4.66
N ALA A 147 1.97 12.89 5.87
CA ALA A 147 1.59 11.69 6.60
C ALA A 147 0.13 11.68 7.09
N LYS A 148 -0.60 12.82 7.04
CA LYS A 148 -2.02 12.88 7.46
C LYS A 148 -2.85 11.78 6.79
N PHE A 149 -2.62 11.53 5.51
CA PHE A 149 -3.34 10.53 4.73
C PHE A 149 -3.31 9.14 5.38
N LEU A 150 -2.14 8.70 5.85
CA LEU A 150 -1.98 7.41 6.52
C LEU A 150 -2.28 7.45 8.01
N LEU A 151 -1.90 8.53 8.71
CA LEU A 151 -2.08 8.66 10.16
C LEU A 151 -3.56 8.69 10.55
N ASP A 152 -4.41 9.40 9.80
CA ASP A 152 -5.85 9.43 10.07
C ASP A 152 -6.56 8.10 9.70
N ARG A 153 -5.82 7.18 9.07
CA ARG A 153 -6.17 5.77 8.84
C ARG A 153 -5.40 4.81 9.77
N GLU A 154 -4.82 5.35 10.84
CA GLU A 154 -4.11 4.62 11.90
C GLU A 154 -3.00 3.70 11.36
N LEU A 155 -2.44 4.02 10.19
CA LEU A 155 -1.43 3.21 9.48
C LEU A 155 -1.91 1.78 9.16
N LYS A 156 -3.24 1.56 9.14
CA LYS A 156 -3.86 0.26 8.82
C LYS A 156 -3.92 0.06 7.32
N ALA A 157 -3.02 -0.79 6.79
CA ALA A 157 -2.90 -1.03 5.36
C ALA A 157 -4.21 -1.53 4.73
N GLU A 158 -4.98 -2.34 5.45
CA GLU A 158 -6.28 -2.85 5.00
C GLU A 158 -7.33 -1.74 4.87
N GLN A 159 -7.30 -0.75 5.77
CA GLN A 159 -8.21 0.40 5.72
C GLN A 159 -7.83 1.32 4.55
N VAL A 160 -6.54 1.65 4.42
CA VAL A 160 -6.02 2.45 3.30
C VAL A 160 -6.37 1.81 1.95
N THR A 161 -6.15 0.50 1.82
CA THR A 161 -6.45 -0.24 0.57
C THR A 161 -7.94 -0.21 0.24
N ARG A 162 -8.80 -0.39 1.25
CA ARG A 162 -10.26 -0.36 1.06
C ARG A 162 -10.75 1.02 0.64
N ASP A 163 -10.31 2.07 1.33
CA ASP A 163 -10.73 3.45 1.05
C ASP A 163 -10.29 3.86 -0.38
N LEU A 164 -9.06 3.54 -0.78
CA LEU A 164 -8.57 3.81 -2.13
C LEU A 164 -9.38 3.05 -3.19
N ALA A 165 -9.70 1.78 -2.96
CA ALA A 165 -10.50 1.00 -3.89
C ALA A 165 -11.95 1.54 -4.01
N GLN A 166 -12.58 1.91 -2.89
CA GLN A 166 -13.90 2.54 -2.88
C GLN A 166 -13.90 3.88 -3.61
N ARG A 167 -12.86 4.70 -3.39
CA ARG A 167 -12.73 6.00 -4.04
C ARG A 167 -12.54 5.85 -5.54
N PHE A 168 -11.67 4.95 -5.97
CA PHE A 168 -11.48 4.66 -7.38
C PHE A 168 -12.80 4.22 -8.03
N ASN A 169 -13.52 3.29 -7.39
CA ASN A 169 -14.79 2.78 -7.93
C ASN A 169 -15.88 3.85 -8.00
N SER A 170 -15.91 4.79 -7.04
CA SER A 170 -16.87 5.89 -7.04
C SER A 170 -16.63 6.89 -8.17
N LEU A 171 -15.37 7.05 -8.59
CA LEU A 171 -14.97 7.98 -9.66
C LEU A 171 -15.04 7.35 -11.06
N PHE A 172 -14.65 6.07 -11.19
CA PHE A 172 -14.44 5.42 -12.49
C PHE A 172 -15.31 4.18 -12.71
N GLY A 173 -16.24 3.89 -11.79
CA GLY A 173 -17.08 2.70 -11.83
C GLY A 173 -16.43 1.47 -11.19
N GLU A 174 -17.24 0.44 -10.96
CA GLU A 174 -16.84 -0.78 -10.23
C GLU A 174 -15.68 -1.53 -10.94
N THR A 175 -14.46 -1.31 -10.47
CA THR A 175 -13.22 -1.79 -11.13
C THR A 175 -12.33 -2.61 -10.19
N LEU A 176 -12.17 -2.14 -8.95
CA LEU A 176 -11.36 -2.77 -7.91
C LEU A 176 -12.25 -3.55 -6.94
N ILE A 177 -11.79 -4.72 -6.53
CA ILE A 177 -12.47 -5.54 -5.51
C ILE A 177 -12.09 -5.00 -4.14
N LEU A 178 -13.08 -4.79 -3.27
CA LEU A 178 -12.82 -4.32 -1.91
C LEU A 178 -12.22 -5.44 -1.06
N PRO A 179 -11.13 -5.20 -0.32
CA PRO A 179 -10.51 -6.23 0.50
C PRO A 179 -11.38 -6.54 1.73
N GLU A 180 -11.49 -7.82 2.05
CA GLU A 180 -12.07 -8.31 3.29
C GLU A 180 -10.98 -8.60 4.32
N SER A 181 -11.18 -8.13 5.56
CA SER A 181 -10.24 -8.40 6.65
C SER A 181 -10.42 -9.83 7.12
N ARG A 182 -9.35 -10.62 7.12
CA ARG A 182 -9.34 -11.95 7.72
C ARG A 182 -8.57 -11.92 9.03
N VAL A 183 -9.31 -11.99 10.14
CA VAL A 183 -8.73 -12.19 11.47
C VAL A 183 -8.76 -13.68 11.78
N LEU A 184 -7.69 -14.22 12.36
CA LEU A 184 -7.69 -15.59 12.83
C LEU A 184 -8.37 -15.64 14.20
N ASP A 185 -9.41 -16.48 14.34
CA ASP A 185 -10.21 -16.60 15.57
C ASP A 185 -9.37 -17.00 16.80
N THR A 186 -8.26 -17.70 16.56
CA THR A 186 -7.34 -18.20 17.58
C THR A 186 -5.91 -17.83 17.21
N SER A 187 -5.53 -16.56 17.37
CA SER A 187 -4.11 -16.24 17.49
C SER A 187 -3.62 -16.66 18.89
N ALA A 188 -3.29 -17.94 19.05
CA ALA A 188 -2.74 -18.44 20.29
C ALA A 188 -1.40 -17.74 20.58
N LYS A 189 -1.29 -17.07 21.74
CA LYS A 189 -0.05 -16.47 22.23
C LYS A 189 0.95 -17.60 22.48
N VAL A 190 1.92 -17.77 21.58
CA VAL A 190 3.02 -18.73 21.78
C VAL A 190 4.01 -18.12 22.80
N PRO A 191 4.33 -18.82 23.91
CA PRO A 191 5.26 -18.29 24.90
C PRO A 191 6.73 -18.43 24.46
N GLY A 192 7.56 -17.46 24.80
CA GLY A 192 9.01 -17.49 24.61
C GLY A 192 9.73 -18.21 25.76
N ILE A 193 11.06 -18.20 25.72
CA ILE A 193 11.89 -18.82 26.77
C ILE A 193 11.72 -18.19 28.17
N ASP A 194 11.13 -17.00 28.25
CA ASP A 194 10.84 -16.31 29.50
C ASP A 194 9.39 -16.48 29.99
N GLY A 195 8.55 -17.21 29.24
CA GLY A 195 7.12 -17.39 29.51
C GLY A 195 6.22 -16.29 28.96
N GLU A 196 6.80 -15.17 28.49
CA GLU A 196 6.04 -14.07 27.87
C GLU A 196 5.74 -14.35 26.40
N LYS A 197 5.00 -13.45 25.72
CA LYS A 197 4.75 -13.58 24.28
C LYS A 197 6.09 -13.73 23.56
N MET A 198 6.24 -14.77 22.74
CA MET A 198 7.43 -14.93 21.92
C MET A 198 7.54 -13.77 20.93
N SER A 199 8.66 -13.04 20.98
CA SER A 199 8.95 -11.90 20.11
C SER A 199 10.45 -11.68 19.95
N LYS A 200 10.88 -11.34 18.72
CA LYS A 200 12.27 -10.95 18.44
C LYS A 200 12.70 -9.74 19.27
N SER A 201 11.79 -8.80 19.54
CA SER A 201 12.08 -7.62 20.35
C SER A 201 12.40 -7.95 21.81
N TYR A 202 11.77 -8.99 22.36
CA TYR A 202 11.99 -9.46 23.74
C TYR A 202 13.23 -10.36 23.85
N LYS A 203 13.83 -10.73 22.71
CA LYS A 203 14.98 -11.65 22.64
C LYS A 203 14.69 -13.00 23.31
N ASN A 204 13.43 -13.44 23.28
CA ASN A 204 12.95 -14.67 23.91
C ASN A 204 12.56 -15.77 22.91
N VAL A 205 12.98 -15.64 21.65
CA VAL A 205 12.57 -16.51 20.54
C VAL A 205 13.29 -17.86 20.52
N ILE A 206 12.57 -18.88 20.07
CA ILE A 206 13.11 -20.18 19.67
C ILE A 206 13.02 -20.24 18.14
N GLU A 207 14.15 -20.12 17.46
CA GLU A 207 14.18 -20.09 15.99
C GLU A 207 13.92 -21.49 15.43
N ILE A 208 12.98 -21.60 14.48
CA ILE A 208 12.49 -22.89 13.94
C ILE A 208 13.62 -23.68 13.26
N PHE A 209 14.48 -22.99 12.51
CA PHE A 209 15.52 -23.61 11.69
C PHE A 209 16.95 -23.27 12.17
N GLU A 210 17.12 -22.96 13.45
CA GLU A 210 18.43 -22.81 14.08
C GLU A 210 19.10 -24.18 14.24
N ASP A 211 20.44 -24.19 14.34
CA ASP A 211 21.24 -25.38 14.64
C ASP A 211 20.62 -26.15 15.83
N PRO A 212 20.38 -27.48 15.72
CA PRO A 212 19.70 -28.25 16.76
C PRO A 212 20.34 -28.13 18.15
N LYS A 213 21.68 -28.03 18.23
CA LYS A 213 22.37 -27.88 19.53
C LYS A 213 22.10 -26.51 20.13
N LYS A 214 22.09 -25.44 19.32
CA LYS A 214 21.73 -24.08 19.77
C LYS A 214 20.25 -23.98 20.15
N GLN A 215 19.35 -24.55 19.36
CA GLN A 215 17.92 -24.59 19.65
C GLN A 215 17.67 -25.32 20.98
N ARG A 216 18.30 -26.49 21.17
CA ARG A 216 18.21 -27.25 22.43
C ARG A 216 18.67 -26.42 23.63
N LYS A 217 19.77 -25.67 23.53
CA LYS A 217 20.21 -24.79 24.62
C LYS A 217 19.13 -23.75 24.99
N LYS A 218 18.44 -23.17 24.01
CA LYS A 218 17.32 -22.24 24.26
C LYS A 218 16.13 -22.92 24.90
N VAL A 219 15.70 -24.08 24.39
CA VAL A 219 14.62 -24.87 25.00
C VAL A 219 14.95 -25.24 26.45
N MET A 220 16.20 -25.65 26.72
CA MET A 220 16.64 -25.96 28.08
C MET A 220 16.65 -24.73 29.01
N SER A 221 16.82 -23.53 28.45
CA SER A 221 16.79 -22.26 29.19
C SER A 221 15.39 -21.72 29.48
N ILE A 222 14.31 -22.38 29.03
CA ILE A 222 12.94 -21.93 29.31
C ILE A 222 12.75 -21.78 30.81
N LYS A 223 12.27 -20.62 31.26
CA LYS A 223 11.99 -20.35 32.67
C LYS A 223 10.86 -21.26 33.16
N THR A 224 11.08 -21.85 34.32
CA THR A 224 10.12 -22.68 35.05
C THR A 224 10.08 -22.19 36.50
N ASP A 225 9.12 -22.68 37.28
CA ASP A 225 9.09 -22.41 38.72
C ASP A 225 10.19 -23.19 39.47
N SER A 226 10.19 -23.06 40.80
CA SER A 226 11.13 -23.70 41.72
C SER A 226 10.57 -24.98 42.38
N ALA A 227 9.55 -25.62 41.81
CA ALA A 227 9.01 -26.88 42.34
C ALA A 227 10.09 -27.97 42.35
N ALA A 228 10.15 -28.78 43.41
CA ALA A 228 11.10 -29.88 43.49
C ALA A 228 10.75 -30.99 42.49
N LEU A 229 11.63 -31.98 42.34
CA LEU A 229 11.40 -33.11 41.43
C LEU A 229 10.13 -33.88 41.80
N GLU A 230 9.99 -34.20 43.09
CA GLU A 230 8.88 -34.96 43.66
C GLU A 230 7.56 -34.19 43.68
N ASP A 231 7.63 -32.86 43.66
CA ASP A 231 6.44 -32.01 43.74
C ASP A 231 5.64 -32.04 42.42
N PRO A 232 4.30 -32.10 42.52
CA PRO A 232 3.40 -31.88 41.38
C PRO A 232 3.67 -30.53 40.69
N LYS A 233 3.47 -30.51 39.38
CA LYS A 233 3.64 -29.34 38.50
C LYS A 233 2.31 -29.00 37.84
N ASP A 234 2.09 -27.72 37.57
CA ASP A 234 0.88 -27.25 36.90
C ASP A 234 1.12 -27.09 35.39
N PRO A 235 0.49 -27.91 34.53
CA PRO A 235 0.62 -27.78 33.08
C PRO A 235 0.06 -26.45 32.55
N GLU A 236 -1.00 -25.91 33.16
CA GLU A 236 -1.73 -24.76 32.61
C GLU A 236 -0.96 -23.44 32.74
N THR A 237 -0.06 -23.37 33.73
CA THR A 237 0.81 -22.20 33.96
C THR A 237 2.23 -22.39 33.43
N CYS A 238 2.56 -23.58 32.92
CA CYS A 238 3.91 -23.92 32.48
C CYS A 238 4.14 -23.61 30.99
N ALA A 239 5.08 -22.69 30.69
CA ALA A 239 5.47 -22.37 29.32
C ALA A 239 6.01 -23.57 28.51
N VAL A 240 6.67 -24.52 29.19
CA VAL A 240 7.19 -25.75 28.56
C VAL A 240 6.03 -26.61 28.06
N TYR A 241 5.00 -26.81 28.89
CA TYR A 241 3.82 -27.58 28.50
C TYR A 241 3.04 -26.86 27.39
N ALA A 242 2.86 -25.54 27.48
CA ALA A 242 2.22 -24.74 26.43
C ALA A 242 2.93 -24.88 25.06
N LEU A 243 4.26 -24.94 25.04
CA LEU A 243 5.03 -25.20 23.80
C LEU A 243 4.87 -26.64 23.30
N TYR A 244 4.87 -27.63 24.21
CA TYR A 244 4.70 -29.03 23.85
C TYR A 244 3.36 -29.29 23.13
N ARG A 245 2.28 -28.66 23.61
CA ARG A 245 0.94 -28.76 23.02
C ARG A 245 0.85 -28.33 21.54
N LEU A 246 1.80 -27.52 21.06
CA LEU A 246 1.83 -27.09 19.67
C LEU A 246 2.24 -28.22 18.71
N PHE A 247 2.89 -29.26 19.23
CA PHE A 247 3.42 -30.38 18.45
C PHE A 247 2.75 -31.72 18.83
N ALA A 248 2.32 -31.85 20.07
CA ALA A 248 1.81 -33.10 20.63
C ALA A 248 0.32 -33.35 20.30
N SER A 249 -0.05 -34.61 20.12
CA SER A 249 -1.45 -35.05 20.03
C SER A 249 -2.19 -34.85 21.37
N GLU A 250 -3.52 -34.87 21.36
CA GLU A 250 -4.33 -34.75 22.60
C GLU A 250 -3.97 -35.83 23.64
N GLU A 251 -3.65 -37.04 23.19
CA GLU A 251 -3.19 -38.15 24.03
C GLU A 251 -1.83 -37.85 24.68
N GLN A 252 -0.86 -37.41 23.89
CA GLN A 252 0.48 -37.04 24.38
C GLN A 252 0.42 -35.85 25.34
N GLN A 253 -0.47 -34.88 25.09
CA GLN A 253 -0.72 -33.75 25.98
C GLN A 253 -1.28 -34.25 27.33
N ALA A 254 -2.30 -35.11 27.30
CA ALA A 254 -2.90 -35.68 28.50
C ALA A 254 -1.90 -36.51 29.32
N GLU A 255 -1.05 -37.30 28.66
CA GLU A 255 0.01 -38.09 29.30
C GLU A 255 1.00 -37.19 30.03
N LEU A 256 1.56 -36.18 29.35
CA LEU A 256 2.52 -35.27 29.97
C LEU A 256 1.88 -34.47 31.11
N ALA A 257 0.62 -34.04 30.96
CA ALA A 257 -0.12 -33.36 32.01
C ALA A 257 -0.36 -34.26 33.23
N GLN A 258 -0.65 -35.54 33.03
CA GLN A 258 -0.80 -36.51 34.11
C GLN A 258 0.53 -36.70 34.85
N ARG A 259 1.65 -36.83 34.13
CA ARG A 259 2.99 -36.95 34.73
C ARG A 259 3.37 -35.69 35.52
N TYR A 260 3.02 -34.50 35.03
CA TYR A 260 3.18 -33.25 35.76
C TYR A 260 2.43 -33.27 37.08
N ARG A 261 1.13 -33.64 37.06
CA ARG A 261 0.27 -33.66 38.26
C ARG A 261 0.63 -34.77 39.25
N ALA A 262 1.21 -35.87 38.79
CA ALA A 262 1.63 -36.99 39.64
C ALA A 262 2.88 -36.68 40.47
N GLY A 263 3.71 -35.73 40.05
CA GLY A 263 5.04 -35.50 40.65
C GLY A 263 6.09 -36.51 40.18
N GLY A 264 7.34 -36.33 40.60
CA GLY A 264 8.46 -37.23 40.26
C GLY A 264 9.08 -37.01 38.87
N MET A 265 8.67 -35.96 38.15
CA MET A 265 9.20 -35.59 36.83
C MET A 265 9.89 -34.23 36.87
N GLY A 266 11.09 -34.14 36.30
CA GLY A 266 11.84 -32.90 36.21
C GLY A 266 11.44 -32.06 35.00
N TYR A 267 11.54 -30.73 35.09
CA TYR A 267 11.34 -29.85 33.94
C TYR A 267 12.31 -30.12 32.79
N GLY A 268 13.49 -30.69 33.07
CA GLY A 268 14.46 -31.08 32.05
C GLY A 268 13.92 -32.14 31.09
N GLU A 269 13.17 -33.12 31.58
CA GLU A 269 12.53 -34.13 30.74
C GLU A 269 11.46 -33.52 29.84
N ALA A 270 10.61 -32.66 30.39
CA ALA A 270 9.58 -31.97 29.62
C ALA A 270 10.17 -31.05 28.55
N LYS A 271 11.25 -30.33 28.88
CA LYS A 271 12.02 -29.52 27.92
C LYS A 271 12.64 -30.38 26.82
N GLN A 272 13.11 -31.56 27.15
CA GLN A 272 13.64 -32.50 26.14
C GLN A 272 12.52 -32.98 25.21
N ALA A 273 11.33 -33.30 25.76
CA ALA A 273 10.16 -33.67 24.96
C ALA A 273 9.73 -32.57 23.97
N VAL A 274 9.77 -31.29 24.39
CA VAL A 274 9.53 -30.15 23.48
C VAL A 274 10.57 -30.12 22.35
N GLN A 275 11.85 -30.30 22.67
CA GLN A 275 12.92 -30.29 21.66
C GLN A 275 12.75 -31.43 20.66
N ASP A 276 12.43 -32.63 21.13
CA ASP A 276 12.31 -33.81 20.30
C ASP A 276 11.08 -33.70 19.39
N ALA A 277 9.92 -33.30 19.93
CA ALA A 277 8.70 -33.08 19.16
C ALA A 277 8.87 -31.97 18.10
N ALA A 278 9.59 -30.89 18.43
CA ALA A 278 9.87 -29.82 17.47
C ALA A 278 10.81 -30.28 16.34
N LEU A 279 11.83 -31.11 16.65
CA LEU A 279 12.73 -31.65 15.63
C LEU A 279 12.03 -32.64 14.72
N GLU A 280 11.18 -33.49 15.27
CA GLU A 280 10.37 -34.44 14.49
C GLU A 280 9.42 -33.68 13.56
N TYR A 281 8.65 -32.73 14.10
CA TYR A 281 7.67 -31.95 13.33
C TYR A 281 8.32 -31.13 12.20
N PHE A 282 9.43 -30.45 12.49
CA PHE A 282 10.12 -29.61 11.50
C PHE A 282 11.20 -30.34 10.69
N GLY A 283 11.46 -31.62 10.95
CA GLY A 283 12.48 -32.42 10.26
C GLY A 283 12.37 -32.34 8.73
N PRO A 284 11.20 -32.65 8.14
CA PRO A 284 11.01 -32.53 6.69
C PRO A 284 11.23 -31.11 6.15
N ALA A 285 10.83 -30.08 6.91
CA ALA A 285 11.02 -28.69 6.52
C ALA A 285 12.49 -28.25 6.60
N ARG A 286 13.26 -28.78 7.57
CA ARG A 286 14.71 -28.55 7.71
C ARG A 286 15.47 -29.15 6.53
N GLU A 287 15.20 -30.41 6.19
CA GLU A 287 15.79 -31.07 5.03
C GLU A 287 15.47 -30.31 3.73
N ARG A 288 14.20 -29.92 3.55
CA ARG A 288 13.80 -29.15 2.35
C ARG A 288 14.50 -27.80 2.28
N ARG A 289 14.69 -27.12 3.41
CA ARG A 289 15.43 -25.86 3.48
C ARG A 289 16.90 -26.05 3.11
N GLU A 290 17.56 -27.10 3.61
CA GLU A 290 18.96 -27.40 3.29
C GLU A 290 19.13 -27.71 1.79
N GLN A 291 18.23 -28.49 1.20
CA GLN A 291 18.21 -28.74 -0.24
C GLN A 291 18.08 -27.43 -1.05
N LEU A 292 17.15 -26.55 -0.69
CA LEU A 292 16.94 -25.26 -1.37
C LEU A 292 18.09 -24.27 -1.13
N ALA A 293 18.78 -24.36 0.01
CA ALA A 293 19.95 -23.52 0.29
C ALA A 293 21.19 -23.98 -0.47
N ALA A 294 21.29 -25.27 -0.80
CA ALA A 294 22.36 -25.83 -1.61
C ALA A 294 22.15 -25.59 -3.12
N ASP A 295 20.90 -25.38 -3.55
CA ASP A 295 20.52 -25.12 -4.94
C ASP A 295 19.78 -23.77 -5.06
N THR A 296 20.58 -22.70 -5.11
CA THR A 296 20.06 -21.33 -5.25
C THR A 296 19.41 -21.08 -6.61
N ASP A 297 19.78 -21.83 -7.64
CA ASP A 297 19.22 -21.66 -8.99
C ASP A 297 17.76 -22.12 -8.99
N THR A 298 17.48 -23.31 -8.44
CA THR A 298 16.09 -23.78 -8.24
C THR A 298 15.28 -22.80 -7.38
N LEU A 299 15.87 -22.22 -6.32
CA LEU A 299 15.18 -21.21 -5.50
C LEU A 299 14.83 -19.95 -6.31
N ASN A 300 15.77 -19.45 -7.10
CA ASN A 300 15.56 -18.29 -7.97
C ASN A 300 14.50 -18.57 -9.03
N ASP A 301 14.49 -19.77 -9.61
CA ASP A 301 13.47 -20.18 -10.58
C ASP A 301 12.07 -20.20 -9.97
N ILE A 302 11.92 -20.71 -8.73
CA ILE A 302 10.65 -20.69 -7.99
C ILE A 302 10.18 -19.25 -7.76
N LEU A 303 11.09 -18.35 -7.33
CA LEU A 303 10.77 -16.95 -7.09
C LEU A 303 10.42 -16.20 -8.40
N ALA A 304 11.16 -16.48 -9.47
CA ALA A 304 10.93 -15.90 -10.80
C ALA A 304 9.56 -16.34 -11.35
N GLU A 305 9.22 -17.61 -11.21
CA GLU A 305 7.92 -18.15 -11.62
C GLU A 305 6.78 -17.55 -10.79
N GLY A 306 6.97 -17.40 -9.47
CA GLY A 306 6.03 -16.69 -8.59
C GLY A 306 5.82 -15.24 -9.03
N ALA A 307 6.92 -14.52 -9.31
CA ALA A 307 6.87 -13.15 -9.81
C ALA A 307 6.20 -13.05 -11.18
N ARG A 308 6.42 -14.02 -12.08
CA ARG A 308 5.76 -14.09 -13.39
C ARG A 308 4.25 -14.20 -13.25
N LYS A 309 3.77 -15.16 -12.44
CA LYS A 309 2.32 -15.33 -12.15
C LYS A 309 1.72 -14.08 -11.52
N ALA A 310 2.42 -13.49 -10.55
CA ALA A 310 1.97 -12.26 -9.89
C ALA A 310 1.89 -11.06 -10.85
N ARG A 311 2.91 -10.87 -11.71
CA ARG A 311 2.92 -9.81 -12.73
C ARG A 311 1.82 -9.99 -13.76
N GLU A 312 1.57 -11.21 -14.20
CA GLU A 312 0.48 -11.52 -15.13
C GLU A 312 -0.88 -11.10 -14.54
N LYS A 313 -1.12 -11.44 -13.26
CA LYS A 313 -2.34 -11.01 -12.58
C LYS A 313 -2.39 -9.50 -12.36
N GLY A 314 -1.27 -8.90 -11.95
CA GLY A 314 -1.14 -7.46 -11.73
C GLY A 314 -1.41 -6.66 -13.00
N LYS A 315 -0.90 -7.11 -14.15
CA LYS A 315 -1.14 -6.50 -15.46
C LYS A 315 -2.63 -6.49 -15.80
N GLN A 316 -3.35 -7.59 -15.59
CA GLN A 316 -4.81 -7.61 -15.80
C GLN A 316 -5.54 -6.57 -14.95
N VAL A 317 -5.12 -6.36 -13.70
CA VAL A 317 -5.71 -5.34 -12.82
C VAL A 317 -5.37 -3.94 -13.31
N LEU A 318 -4.11 -3.70 -13.66
CA LEU A 318 -3.64 -2.40 -14.17
C LEU A 318 -4.34 -2.03 -15.48
N ASP A 319 -4.48 -2.96 -16.43
CA ASP A 319 -5.18 -2.74 -17.70
C ASP A 319 -6.64 -2.33 -17.48
N ARG A 320 -7.33 -2.94 -16.51
CA ARG A 320 -8.71 -2.55 -16.13
C ARG A 320 -8.76 -1.15 -15.54
N VAL A 321 -7.85 -0.85 -14.60
CA VAL A 321 -7.74 0.48 -13.95
C VAL A 321 -7.47 1.56 -14.99
N GLN A 322 -6.46 1.36 -15.85
CA GLN A 322 -6.12 2.28 -16.92
C GLN A 322 -7.28 2.47 -17.89
N THR A 323 -7.97 1.40 -18.27
CA THR A 323 -9.14 1.50 -19.15
C THR A 323 -10.27 2.31 -18.49
N ALA A 324 -10.56 2.06 -17.21
CA ALA A 324 -11.61 2.75 -16.46
C ALA A 324 -11.34 4.26 -16.31
N CYS A 325 -10.07 4.67 -16.17
CA CYS A 325 -9.68 6.08 -16.09
C CYS A 325 -9.23 6.70 -17.43
N GLY A 326 -9.44 6.01 -18.56
CA GLY A 326 -9.15 6.55 -19.90
C GLY A 326 -7.69 6.51 -20.34
N LEU A 327 -6.80 5.83 -19.62
CA LEU A 327 -5.38 5.64 -19.91
C LEU A 327 -5.06 4.28 -20.58
N GLY A 328 -6.07 3.44 -20.84
CA GLY A 328 -5.88 2.09 -21.38
C GLY A 328 -5.32 2.10 -22.80
N SER A 329 -4.48 1.12 -23.14
CA SER A 329 -3.79 1.04 -24.45
C SER A 329 -4.73 1.04 -25.67
N LYS A 330 -6.00 0.66 -25.51
CA LYS A 330 -7.01 0.77 -26.57
C LYS A 330 -7.34 2.21 -26.95
N HIS A 331 -7.06 3.18 -26.07
CA HIS A 331 -7.26 4.61 -26.29
C HIS A 331 -5.98 5.34 -26.75
N LEU A 332 -4.79 4.76 -26.51
CA LEU A 332 -3.49 5.37 -26.85
C LEU A 332 -2.83 4.78 -28.11
N ALA A 333 -3.26 3.61 -28.58
CA ALA A 333 -2.69 2.91 -29.74
C ALA A 333 -3.55 3.01 -31.03
N LYS A 334 -4.44 4.00 -31.12
CA LYS A 334 -5.30 4.27 -32.28
C LYS A 334 -5.33 5.76 -32.58
#